data_AF-A0A1C5F760-F1
#
_entry.id   AF-A0A1C5F760-F1
#
_cell.length_a   1.000
_cell.length_b   1.000
_cell.length_c   1.000
_cell.angle_alpha   90.00
_cell.angle_beta   90.00
_cell.angle_gamma   90.00
#
_symmetry.space_group_name_H-M   'P 1'
#
loop_
_entity.id
_entity.type
_entity.pdbx_description
1 polymer ?
#
loop_
_entity_poly.entity_id
_entity_poly.type
_entity_poly.pdbx_seq_one_letter_code
_entity_poly.pdbx_strand_id
1 'polypeptide(L)'
;GKYPDDPHLASLVGELTMRSPQFATLWAQHRVRAWGMNEYRMRHPTVGELDVLQHSLPVPRGEGIRLMVTTAAPGSAAQAALRLLTQTLQPAADMSAPARPAATGTPAQVVPSVHP
;
A
#
# COMPACT_ATOMS: atom_id res chain seq x y z
N GLY A 1 5.43 -7.97 -12.37
CA GLY A 1 5.67 -6.84 -11.43
C GLY A 1 7.09 -6.32 -11.59
N LYS A 2 7.50 -5.29 -10.83
CA LYS A 2 8.87 -4.71 -10.92
C LYS A 2 9.98 -5.66 -10.44
N TYR A 3 9.66 -6.58 -9.52
CA TYR A 3 10.58 -7.58 -8.97
C TYR A 3 9.91 -8.97 -9.01
N PRO A 4 9.86 -9.62 -10.18
CA PRO A 4 9.17 -10.91 -10.34
C PRO A 4 9.86 -12.06 -9.59
N ASP A 5 11.19 -12.02 -9.47
CA ASP A 5 12.01 -13.09 -8.90
C ASP A 5 12.47 -12.81 -7.46
N ASP A 6 11.83 -11.87 -6.77
CA ASP A 6 12.18 -11.53 -5.38
C ASP A 6 11.72 -12.65 -4.42
N PRO A 7 12.65 -13.40 -3.80
CA PRO A 7 12.31 -14.53 -2.94
C PRO A 7 11.60 -14.07 -1.65
N HIS A 8 11.86 -12.85 -1.16
CA HIS A 8 11.16 -12.31 0.01
C HIS A 8 9.71 -12.01 -0.31
N LEU A 9 9.44 -11.46 -1.50
CA LEU A 9 8.07 -11.21 -1.95
C LEU A 9 7.31 -12.54 -2.13
N ALA A 10 7.93 -13.54 -2.76
CA ALA A 10 7.34 -14.86 -2.92
C ALA A 10 7.00 -15.51 -1.57
N SER A 11 7.92 -15.45 -0.60
CA SER A 11 7.69 -15.97 0.76
C SER A 11 6.54 -15.27 1.46
N LEU A 12 6.46 -13.94 1.39
CA LEU A 12 5.39 -13.16 2.02
C LEU A 12 4.01 -13.48 1.41
N VAL A 13 3.94 -13.60 0.08
CA VAL A 13 2.70 -14.00 -0.62
C VAL A 13 2.27 -15.40 -0.18
N GLY A 14 3.22 -16.34 -0.07
CA GLY A 14 2.96 -17.69 0.44
C GLY A 14 2.39 -17.69 1.86
N GLU A 15 3.00 -16.94 2.77
CA GLU A 15 2.53 -16.83 4.16
C GLU A 15 1.11 -16.25 4.25
N LEU A 16 0.85 -15.12 3.57
CA LEU A 16 -0.47 -14.48 3.57
C LEU A 16 -1.54 -15.36 2.95
N THR A 17 -1.19 -16.13 1.91
CA THR A 17 -2.11 -17.08 1.27
C THR A 17 -2.50 -18.21 2.23
N MET A 18 -1.58 -18.71 3.04
CA MET A 18 -1.88 -19.75 4.04
C MET A 18 -2.67 -19.22 5.24
N ARG A 19 -2.39 -17.99 5.69
CA ARG A 19 -2.96 -17.43 6.92
C ARG A 19 -4.23 -16.62 6.74
N SER A 20 -4.52 -16.14 5.53
CA SER A 20 -5.67 -15.30 5.24
C SER A 20 -6.46 -15.84 4.03
N PRO A 21 -7.56 -16.57 4.27
CA PRO A 21 -8.44 -17.04 3.19
C PRO A 21 -8.98 -15.88 2.32
N GLN A 22 -9.20 -14.72 2.95
CA GLN A 22 -9.60 -13.51 2.24
C GLN A 22 -8.51 -13.02 1.28
N PHE A 23 -7.25 -12.98 1.75
CA PHE A 23 -6.13 -12.62 0.89
C PHE A 23 -5.98 -13.62 -0.27
N ALA A 24 -6.00 -14.93 0.01
CA ALA A 24 -5.89 -15.97 -1.01
C ALA A 24 -6.95 -15.80 -2.11
N THR A 25 -8.21 -15.54 -1.71
CA THR A 25 -9.32 -15.30 -2.63
C THR A 25 -9.08 -14.06 -3.50
N LEU A 26 -8.63 -12.95 -2.91
CA LEU A 26 -8.37 -11.72 -3.65
C LEU A 26 -7.14 -11.84 -4.57
N TRP A 27 -6.10 -12.52 -4.11
CA TRP A 27 -4.86 -12.72 -4.86
C TRP A 27 -5.07 -13.60 -6.09
N ALA A 28 -5.83 -14.69 -5.96
CA ALA A 28 -6.17 -15.58 -7.08
C ALA A 28 -6.94 -14.87 -8.21
N GLN A 29 -7.65 -13.78 -7.90
CA GLN A 29 -8.36 -12.99 -8.92
C GLN A 29 -7.42 -12.11 -9.74
N HIS A 30 -6.16 -11.93 -9.33
CA HIS A 30 -5.14 -11.12 -10.03
C HIS A 30 -5.60 -9.69 -10.37
N ARG A 31 -6.50 -9.12 -9.56
CA ARG A 31 -7.06 -7.76 -9.77
C ARG A 31 -6.13 -6.66 -9.27
N VAL A 32 -4.84 -6.78 -9.56
CA VAL A 32 -3.84 -5.77 -9.20
C VAL A 32 -3.96 -4.61 -10.18
N ARG A 33 -4.31 -3.43 -9.68
CA ARG A 33 -4.36 -2.20 -10.47
C ARG A 33 -3.13 -1.34 -10.21
N ALA A 34 -2.68 -0.67 -11.26
CA ALA A 34 -1.65 0.34 -11.12
C ALA A 34 -2.10 1.40 -10.11
N TRP A 35 -1.12 1.92 -9.39
CA TRP A 35 -1.34 2.98 -8.43
C TRP A 35 -1.65 4.30 -9.12
N GLY A 36 -2.66 5.01 -8.64
CA GLY A 36 -3.11 6.26 -9.26
C GLY A 36 -4.17 6.96 -8.41
N MET A 37 -5.07 7.66 -9.09
CA MET A 37 -6.22 8.31 -8.49
C MET A 37 -7.41 7.36 -8.50
N ASN A 38 -8.06 7.16 -7.36
CA ASN A 38 -9.24 6.30 -7.23
C ASN A 38 -10.27 6.92 -6.30
N GLU A 39 -11.53 6.88 -6.70
CA GLU A 39 -12.66 7.14 -5.81
C GLU A 39 -13.06 5.84 -5.11
N TYR A 40 -13.33 5.92 -3.81
CA TYR A 40 -13.90 4.78 -3.08
C TYR A 40 -14.80 5.21 -1.95
N ARG A 41 -15.74 4.33 -1.62
CA ARG A 41 -16.55 4.40 -0.42
C ARG A 41 -15.83 3.70 0.71
N MET A 42 -15.41 4.47 1.71
CA MET A 42 -14.74 3.98 2.92
C MET A 42 -15.75 3.82 4.04
N ARG A 43 -15.60 2.80 4.88
CA ARG A 43 -16.28 2.71 6.18
C ARG A 43 -15.27 3.08 7.27
N HIS A 44 -15.43 4.24 7.91
CA HIS A 44 -14.62 4.67 9.04
C HIS A 44 -15.35 4.36 10.36
N PRO A 45 -14.68 3.76 11.37
CA PRO A 45 -15.34 3.32 12.61
C PRO A 45 -16.05 4.45 13.37
N THR A 46 -15.48 5.65 13.35
CA THR A 46 -16.01 6.80 14.11
C THR A 46 -17.05 7.64 13.35
N VAL A 47 -16.88 7.81 12.03
CA VAL A 47 -17.69 8.77 11.24
C VAL A 47 -18.53 8.10 10.16
N GLY A 48 -18.55 6.76 10.12
CA GLY A 48 -19.37 5.99 9.20
C GLY A 48 -18.85 6.00 7.76
N GLU A 49 -19.77 5.98 6.80
CA GLU A 49 -19.42 5.91 5.38
C GLU A 49 -18.93 7.25 4.83
N LEU A 50 -17.86 7.20 4.03
CA LEU A 50 -17.25 8.36 3.38
C LEU A 50 -17.00 8.07 1.92
N ASP A 51 -17.53 8.92 1.05
CA ASP A 51 -17.11 8.96 -0.35
C ASP A 51 -15.88 9.86 -0.47
N VAL A 52 -14.75 9.26 -0.83
CA VAL A 52 -13.44 9.92 -0.87
C VAL A 52 -12.73 9.71 -2.19
N LEU A 53 -11.90 10.68 -2.54
CA LEU A 53 -10.93 10.60 -3.63
C LEU A 53 -9.56 10.36 -3.03
N GLN A 54 -8.87 9.31 -3.45
CA GLN A 54 -7.52 9.02 -3.03
C GLN A 54 -6.54 9.14 -4.17
N HIS A 55 -5.47 9.86 -3.92
CA HIS A 55 -4.32 9.97 -4.80
C HIS A 55 -3.15 9.25 -4.18
N SER A 56 -2.44 8.50 -5.00
CA SER A 56 -1.08 8.12 -4.65
C SER A 56 -0.06 8.78 -5.54
N LEU A 57 0.87 9.48 -4.91
CA LEU A 57 1.87 10.31 -5.55
C LEU A 57 3.27 9.75 -5.24
N PRO A 58 4.12 9.50 -6.24
CA PRO A 58 5.51 9.12 -5.99
C PRO A 58 6.26 10.27 -5.31
N VAL A 59 7.12 9.96 -4.33
CA VAL A 59 7.96 10.96 -3.67
C VAL A 59 9.27 11.11 -4.45
N PRO A 60 9.67 12.32 -4.89
CA PRO A 60 10.95 12.53 -5.54
C PRO A 60 12.11 12.06 -4.66
N ARG A 61 13.04 11.29 -5.23
CA ARG A 61 14.20 10.69 -4.52
C ARG A 61 13.84 9.74 -3.36
N GLY A 62 12.58 9.39 -3.18
CA GLY A 62 12.12 8.36 -2.24
C GLY A 62 11.74 7.09 -2.99
N GLU A 63 12.72 6.30 -3.42
CA GLU A 63 12.43 5.06 -4.14
C GLU A 63 11.55 4.12 -3.31
N GLY A 64 10.40 3.73 -3.87
CA GLY A 64 9.42 2.89 -3.18
C GLY A 64 8.54 3.64 -2.17
N ILE A 65 8.81 4.92 -1.89
CA ILE A 65 7.99 5.76 -1.02
C ILE A 65 6.92 6.49 -1.85
N ARG A 66 5.70 6.52 -1.34
CA ARG A 66 4.59 7.26 -1.94
C ARG A 66 3.81 8.02 -0.88
N LEU A 67 3.36 9.21 -1.24
CA LEU A 67 2.38 9.96 -0.47
C LEU A 67 0.98 9.48 -0.86
N MET A 68 0.15 9.23 0.15
CA MET A 68 -1.27 8.92 -0.04
C MET A 68 -2.09 10.10 0.47
N VAL A 69 -2.85 10.73 -0.42
CA VAL A 69 -3.71 11.87 -0.10
C VAL A 69 -5.15 11.44 -0.28
N THR A 70 -5.95 11.54 0.78
CA THR A 70 -7.39 11.26 0.73
C THR A 70 -8.15 12.57 0.92
N THR A 71 -9.01 12.92 -0.03
CA THR A 71 -9.81 14.15 -0.04
C THR A 71 -11.29 13.83 -0.18
N ALA A 72 -12.14 14.82 0.11
CA ALA A 72 -13.57 14.76 -0.10
C ALA A 72 -14.03 15.97 -0.91
N ALA A 73 -15.13 15.81 -1.65
CA ALA A 73 -15.69 16.91 -2.44
C ALA A 73 -16.04 18.12 -1.53
N PRO A 74 -15.76 19.36 -1.95
CA PRO A 74 -16.11 20.55 -1.17
C PRO A 74 -17.61 20.59 -0.83
N GLY A 75 -17.96 20.94 0.41
CA GLY A 75 -19.35 21.02 0.88
C GLY A 75 -20.03 19.66 1.14
N SER A 76 -19.36 18.54 0.87
CA SER A 76 -19.93 17.20 1.10
C SER A 76 -19.99 16.81 2.58
N ALA A 77 -20.85 15.84 2.89
CA ALA A 77 -20.87 15.17 4.19
C ALA A 77 -19.51 14.54 4.53
N ALA A 78 -18.83 13.97 3.54
CA ALA A 78 -17.49 13.42 3.70
C ALA A 78 -16.47 14.51 4.09
N GLN A 79 -16.55 15.73 3.54
CA GLN A 79 -15.70 16.84 3.97
C GLN A 79 -15.95 17.20 5.44
N ALA A 80 -17.22 17.27 5.86
CA ALA A 80 -17.56 17.53 7.26
C ALA A 80 -17.02 16.45 8.20
N ALA A 81 -17.16 15.18 7.82
CA ALA A 81 -16.65 14.05 8.59
C ALA A 81 -15.12 14.01 8.67
N LEU A 82 -14.40 14.31 7.58
CA LEU A 82 -12.94 14.45 7.61
C LEU A 82 -12.50 15.57 8.58
N ARG A 83 -13.22 16.70 8.63
CA ARG A 83 -12.98 17.77 9.62
C ARG A 83 -13.28 17.36 11.06
N LEU A 84 -14.24 16.46 11.28
CA LEU A 84 -14.49 15.90 12.61
C LEU A 84 -13.33 15.00 13.03
N LEU A 85 -12.84 14.15 12.12
CA LEU A 85 -11.70 13.27 12.41
C LEU A 85 -10.47 14.06 12.85
N THR A 86 -10.15 15.21 12.23
CA THR A 86 -8.99 16.03 12.62
C THR A 86 -9.05 16.52 14.06
N GLN A 87 -10.25 16.64 14.65
CA GLN A 87 -10.42 17.06 16.04
C GLN A 87 -10.21 15.90 17.04
N THR A 88 -10.28 14.66 16.55
CA THR A 88 -10.12 13.44 17.35
C THR A 88 -8.74 12.81 17.21
N LEU A 89 -7.90 13.33 16.29
CA LEU A 89 -6.53 12.87 16.12
C LEU A 89 -5.71 13.30 17.35
N GLN A 90 -5.28 12.32 18.16
CA GLN A 90 -4.10 12.56 19.00
C GLN A 90 -2.88 12.68 18.09
N PRO A 91 -1.90 13.55 18.42
CA PRO A 91 -0.62 13.56 17.72
C PRO A 91 -0.08 12.14 17.69
N ALA A 92 0.22 11.63 16.51
CA ALA A 92 0.81 10.30 16.38
C ALA A 92 2.14 10.32 17.13
N ALA A 93 2.19 9.67 18.30
CA ALA A 93 3.45 9.25 18.88
C ALA A 93 4.19 8.45 17.81
N ASP A 94 5.47 8.76 17.59
CA ASP A 94 6.31 8.26 16.51
C ASP A 94 5.83 6.92 15.95
N MET A 95 5.16 6.98 14.79
CA MET A 95 4.92 5.79 13.99
C MET A 95 6.29 5.32 13.48
N SER A 96 7.00 4.55 14.31
CA SER A 96 8.12 3.74 13.87
C SER A 96 7.60 2.84 12.77
N ALA A 97 8.00 3.15 11.54
CA ALA A 97 7.71 2.29 10.40
C ALA A 97 8.16 0.87 10.74
N PRO A 98 7.38 -0.18 10.43
CA PRO A 98 7.87 -1.54 10.58
C PRO A 98 9.16 -1.65 9.77
N ALA A 99 10.25 -1.96 10.48
CA ALA A 99 11.57 -2.10 9.87
C ALA A 99 11.45 -3.13 8.74
N ARG A 100 11.77 -2.70 7.52
CA ARG A 100 11.92 -3.63 6.40
C ARG A 100 13.00 -4.64 6.82
N PRO A 101 12.72 -5.97 6.84
CA PRO A 101 13.76 -6.92 7.18
C PRO A 101 14.95 -6.71 6.23
N ALA A 102 16.15 -6.57 6.82
CA ALA A 102 17.37 -6.32 6.07
C ALA A 102 17.57 -7.46 5.07
N ALA A 103 17.76 -7.12 3.80
CA ALA A 103 18.17 -8.06 2.77
C ALA A 103 19.64 -8.44 3.04
N THR A 104 19.87 -9.45 3.86
CA THR A 104 21.16 -10.13 3.94
C THR A 104 21.21 -11.15 2.81
N GLY A 105 21.64 -10.70 1.64
CA GLY A 105 21.79 -11.54 0.45
C GLY A 105 23.08 -11.20 -0.28
N THR A 106 24.09 -12.04 -0.08
CA THR A 106 25.40 -12.09 -0.77
C THR A 106 25.28 -11.84 -2.28
N PRO A 107 26.20 -11.07 -2.91
CA PRO A 107 26.16 -10.88 -4.35
C PRO A 107 26.46 -12.20 -5.07
N ALA A 108 25.45 -12.77 -5.73
CA ALA A 108 25.65 -13.87 -6.67
C ALA A 108 26.31 -13.33 -7.94
N GLN A 109 27.52 -13.81 -8.22
CA GLN A 109 28.26 -13.51 -9.45
C GLN A 109 27.44 -13.88 -10.69
N VAL A 110 27.36 -12.94 -11.62
CA VAL A 110 26.85 -13.14 -12.98
C VAL A 110 27.90 -13.91 -13.78
N VAL A 111 27.56 -15.11 -14.24
CA VAL A 111 28.34 -15.84 -15.25
C VAL A 111 27.78 -15.48 -16.63
N PRO A 112 28.57 -15.02 -17.61
CA PRO A 112 28.06 -14.71 -18.94
C PRO A 112 27.90 -15.99 -19.77
N SER A 113 26.67 -16.30 -20.18
CA SER A 113 26.41 -17.35 -21.16
C SER A 113 26.72 -16.84 -22.57
N VAL A 114 27.72 -17.47 -23.19
CA VAL A 114 27.97 -17.42 -24.64
C VAL A 114 26.87 -18.22 -25.35
N HIS A 115 26.24 -17.64 -26.37
CA HIS A 115 25.48 -18.39 -27.37
C HIS A 115 26.27 -18.44 -28.69
N PRO A 116 26.18 -19.56 -29.45
CA PRO A 116 26.86 -19.72 -30.74
C PRO A 116 26.21 -18.90 -31.87
#